data_AF-A0A087CPY8-F1
#
_entry.id   AF-A0A087CPY8-F1
#
_cell.length_a   1.000
_cell.length_b   1.000
_cell.length_c   1.000
_cell.angle_alpha   90.00
_cell.angle_beta   90.00
_cell.angle_gamma   90.00
#
_symmetry.space_group_name_H-M   'P 1'
#
loop_
_entity.id
_entity.type
_entity.pdbx_description
1 polymer ?
#
loop_
_entity_poly.entity_id
_entity_poly.type
_entity_poly.pdbx_seq_one_letter_code
_entity_poly.pdbx_strand_id
1 'polypeptide(L)'
;MTLQIIGLCRGDGKGYVKIRTSSSPDELTAFINTEDNDSIQCPVISIGFPGEDKSACEKWGDFSHKNSYESVVAVPLLDNTKLTVRIKNRNTHEEIGTFLFHPLFSKVKSRLTYHERPEFASQIRGIEQRRISGSPHTYVTGIYPIDEQHYSCRFHVRYPYFGQKESCTISVYDAAAHKLELKPIVLEDSLISDPHDPTQHIHELVYSIIVTAEQKTLCIQAKPASQDACFTCILPPMFDGFVNGALDMTKHAFNDGGYQIWYEQHRATTADIQNQRRVCHSWTEKDKPLISIVTVVFRPPVEYLQALVKSIAAQSYEKFEVLFVNVSGNGEEAREINDTLALISMIHDSELLQRKTKA
;
A
#
# COMPACT_ATOMS: atom_id res chain seq x y z
N MET A 1 -3.50 -23.10 -35.29
CA MET A 1 -4.77 -23.34 -34.57
C MET A 1 -5.26 -21.97 -34.13
N THR A 2 -6.51 -21.61 -34.44
CA THR A 2 -7.15 -20.39 -33.94
C THR A 2 -7.23 -20.41 -32.41
N LEU A 3 -7.01 -19.25 -31.78
CA LEU A 3 -7.17 -19.03 -30.34
C LEU A 3 -8.42 -19.73 -29.77
N GLN A 4 -8.24 -20.56 -28.73
CA GLN A 4 -9.35 -21.21 -28.02
C GLN A 4 -9.43 -20.72 -26.57
N ILE A 5 -10.62 -20.36 -26.09
CA ILE A 5 -10.87 -19.99 -24.69
C ILE A 5 -11.30 -21.23 -23.92
N ILE A 6 -10.50 -21.64 -22.92
CA ILE A 6 -10.76 -22.84 -22.10
C ILE A 6 -11.72 -22.53 -20.94
N GLY A 7 -11.60 -21.32 -20.37
CA GLY A 7 -12.40 -20.89 -19.23
C GLY A 7 -11.90 -19.56 -18.67
N LEU A 8 -12.62 -19.02 -17.70
CA LEU A 8 -12.24 -17.78 -17.03
C LEU A 8 -12.67 -17.77 -15.56
N CYS A 9 -11.97 -17.00 -14.76
CA CYS A 9 -12.45 -16.57 -13.45
C CYS A 9 -12.11 -15.09 -13.22
N ARG A 10 -12.63 -14.50 -12.14
CA ARG A 10 -12.31 -13.15 -11.70
C ARG A 10 -11.57 -13.20 -10.37
N GLY A 11 -10.55 -12.37 -10.25
CA GLY A 11 -9.87 -12.03 -9.02
C GLY A 11 -10.22 -10.63 -8.52
N ASP A 12 -9.39 -10.12 -7.62
CA ASP A 12 -9.51 -8.78 -7.08
C ASP A 12 -8.94 -7.79 -8.12
N GLY A 13 -9.84 -7.08 -8.79
CA GLY A 13 -9.50 -6.13 -9.85
C GLY A 13 -9.14 -6.74 -11.21
N LYS A 14 -9.03 -8.07 -11.35
CA LYS A 14 -8.59 -8.71 -12.61
C LYS A 14 -9.50 -9.84 -13.05
N GLY A 15 -9.60 -10.03 -14.36
CA GLY A 15 -10.07 -11.27 -14.98
C GLY A 15 -8.90 -12.15 -15.37
N TYR A 16 -9.05 -13.46 -15.23
CA TYR A 16 -8.08 -14.46 -15.67
C TYR A 16 -8.74 -15.33 -16.72
N VAL A 17 -8.23 -15.27 -17.95
CA VAL A 17 -8.78 -16.03 -19.07
C VAL A 17 -7.74 -17.04 -19.51
N LYS A 18 -8.06 -18.33 -19.35
CA LYS A 18 -7.19 -19.40 -19.80
C LYS A 18 -7.42 -19.65 -21.28
N ILE A 19 -6.36 -19.58 -22.06
CA ILE A 19 -6.38 -19.72 -23.52
C ILE A 19 -5.51 -20.89 -23.97
N ARG A 20 -5.80 -21.39 -25.17
CA ARG A 20 -4.97 -22.36 -25.90
C ARG A 20 -4.61 -21.80 -27.28
N THR A 21 -3.34 -21.88 -27.64
CA THR A 21 -2.76 -21.35 -28.87
C THR A 21 -1.78 -22.34 -29.50
N SER A 22 -1.46 -22.17 -30.78
CA SER A 22 -0.38 -22.95 -31.41
C SER A 22 1.03 -22.41 -31.15
N SER A 23 1.14 -21.20 -30.63
CA SER A 23 2.42 -20.55 -30.26
C SER A 23 2.66 -20.61 -28.76
N SER A 24 3.93 -20.66 -28.36
CA SER A 24 4.37 -20.64 -26.96
C SER A 24 3.95 -19.31 -26.29
N PRO A 25 3.61 -19.28 -24.98
CA PRO A 25 3.22 -18.05 -24.31
C PRO A 25 4.27 -16.94 -24.37
N ASP A 26 5.56 -17.27 -24.40
CA ASP A 26 6.67 -16.31 -24.49
C ASP A 26 6.67 -15.54 -25.83
N GLU A 27 6.12 -16.15 -26.88
CA GLU A 27 5.95 -15.56 -28.19
C GLU A 27 4.67 -14.74 -28.30
N LEU A 28 3.86 -14.66 -27.25
CA LEU A 28 2.57 -13.97 -27.27
C LEU A 28 2.65 -12.63 -26.57
N THR A 29 1.81 -11.72 -27.08
CA THR A 29 1.48 -10.47 -26.43
C THR A 29 -0.03 -10.26 -26.52
N ALA A 30 -0.62 -9.66 -25.49
CA ALA A 30 -2.04 -9.38 -25.45
C ALA A 30 -2.27 -7.90 -25.19
N PHE A 31 -3.21 -7.29 -25.92
CA PHE A 31 -3.53 -5.87 -25.77
C PHE A 31 -5.03 -5.62 -25.86
N ILE A 32 -5.47 -4.60 -25.16
CA ILE A 32 -6.77 -3.97 -25.34
C ILE A 32 -6.53 -2.61 -25.98
N ASN A 33 -7.19 -2.34 -27.10
CA ASN A 33 -7.19 -1.00 -27.68
C ASN A 33 -8.22 -0.15 -26.94
N THR A 34 -7.80 1.04 -26.54
CA THR A 34 -8.69 2.06 -25.95
C THR A 34 -9.18 3.01 -27.03
N GLU A 35 -10.19 3.82 -26.71
CA GLU A 35 -10.74 4.81 -27.67
C GLU A 35 -9.72 5.93 -27.97
N ASP A 36 -8.79 6.21 -27.05
CA ASP A 36 -7.82 7.30 -27.12
C ASP A 36 -6.56 6.95 -27.95
N ASN A 37 -6.65 5.95 -28.83
CA ASN A 37 -5.52 5.41 -29.59
C ASN A 37 -4.35 4.90 -28.71
N ASP A 38 -4.62 4.63 -27.43
CA ASP A 38 -3.70 4.00 -26.48
C ASP A 38 -4.04 2.50 -26.33
N SER A 39 -3.18 1.76 -25.66
CA SER A 39 -3.39 0.34 -25.40
C SER A 39 -3.01 -0.09 -24.00
N ILE A 40 -3.84 -0.97 -23.43
CA ILE A 40 -3.55 -1.66 -22.18
C ILE A 40 -2.94 -3.02 -22.55
N GLN A 41 -1.66 -3.23 -22.22
CA GLN A 41 -1.01 -4.53 -22.37
C GLN A 41 -1.47 -5.46 -21.25
N CYS A 42 -2.01 -6.61 -21.65
CA CYS A 42 -2.44 -7.68 -20.76
C CYS A 42 -1.30 -8.71 -20.62
N PRO A 43 -0.82 -9.01 -19.40
CA PRO A 43 0.16 -10.07 -19.20
C PRO A 43 -0.36 -11.43 -19.70
N VAL A 44 0.46 -12.11 -20.49
CA VAL A 44 0.25 -13.51 -20.91
C VAL A 44 1.19 -14.37 -20.09
N ILE A 45 0.62 -15.25 -19.25
CA ILE A 45 1.35 -15.94 -18.19
C ILE A 45 1.39 -17.44 -18.50
N SER A 46 2.59 -18.00 -18.57
CA SER A 46 2.84 -19.44 -18.64
C SER A 46 2.40 -20.13 -17.36
N ILE A 47 1.85 -21.35 -17.47
CA ILE A 47 1.34 -22.11 -16.33
C ILE A 47 2.44 -22.95 -15.69
N GLY A 48 3.08 -23.81 -16.49
CA GLY A 48 4.27 -24.57 -16.13
C GLY A 48 5.56 -23.88 -16.55
N PHE A 49 6.70 -24.50 -16.19
CA PHE A 49 8.03 -24.07 -16.66
C PHE A 49 8.63 -25.06 -17.67
N PRO A 50 9.56 -24.60 -18.55
CA PRO A 50 10.19 -25.48 -19.54
C PRO A 50 10.87 -26.70 -18.88
N GLY A 51 10.47 -27.90 -19.30
CA GLY A 51 11.04 -29.16 -18.81
C GLY A 51 10.44 -29.66 -17.48
N GLU A 52 9.39 -29.03 -16.96
CA GLU A 52 8.65 -29.53 -15.80
C GLU A 52 8.04 -30.90 -16.07
N ASP A 53 8.00 -31.75 -15.03
CA ASP A 53 7.40 -33.09 -15.11
C ASP A 53 5.92 -33.00 -15.51
N LYS A 54 5.48 -33.91 -16.39
CA LYS A 54 4.14 -33.87 -16.95
C LYS A 54 3.03 -33.94 -15.89
N SER A 55 3.21 -34.77 -14.86
CA SER A 55 2.23 -34.89 -13.77
C SER A 55 2.14 -33.60 -12.94
N ALA A 56 3.29 -32.95 -12.72
CA ALA A 56 3.34 -31.65 -12.06
C ALA A 56 2.65 -30.56 -12.90
N CYS A 57 2.94 -30.48 -14.19
CA CYS A 57 2.27 -29.58 -15.14
C CYS A 57 0.74 -29.73 -15.08
N GLU A 58 0.24 -30.95 -15.24
CA GLU A 58 -1.20 -31.23 -15.26
C GLU A 58 -1.88 -30.86 -13.94
N LYS A 59 -1.19 -31.09 -12.80
CA LYS A 59 -1.67 -30.66 -11.47
C LYS A 59 -1.82 -29.14 -11.37
N TRP A 60 -0.89 -28.38 -11.94
CA TRP A 60 -0.97 -26.92 -12.02
C TRP A 60 -1.91 -26.42 -13.12
N GLY A 61 -2.49 -27.33 -13.89
CA GLY A 61 -3.44 -27.04 -14.94
C GLY A 61 -2.75 -26.67 -16.25
N ASP A 62 -1.52 -27.09 -16.49
CA ASP A 62 -0.87 -26.98 -17.79
C ASP A 62 -1.06 -28.28 -18.59
N PHE A 63 -1.92 -28.23 -19.61
CA PHE A 63 -2.16 -29.35 -20.53
C PHE A 63 -1.51 -29.12 -21.90
N SER A 64 -0.43 -28.33 -21.92
CA SER A 64 0.34 -28.06 -23.13
C SER A 64 0.95 -29.34 -23.70
N HIS A 65 0.97 -29.42 -25.03
CA HIS A 65 1.61 -30.49 -25.78
C HIS A 65 2.17 -29.91 -27.09
N LYS A 66 2.84 -30.75 -27.88
CA LYS A 66 3.50 -30.30 -29.12
C LYS A 66 2.55 -29.49 -30.00
N ASN A 67 2.90 -28.24 -30.28
CA ASN A 67 2.13 -27.26 -31.08
C ASN A 67 0.77 -26.84 -30.48
N SER A 68 0.57 -27.01 -29.19
CA SER A 68 -0.63 -26.58 -28.46
C SER A 68 -0.26 -26.17 -27.04
N TYR A 69 -0.25 -24.87 -26.78
CA TYR A 69 0.20 -24.29 -25.52
C TYR A 69 -0.96 -23.64 -24.78
N GLU A 70 -0.99 -23.81 -23.46
CA GLU A 70 -1.95 -23.16 -22.57
C GLU A 70 -1.30 -22.03 -21.78
N SER A 71 -1.99 -20.91 -21.70
CA SER A 71 -1.56 -19.76 -20.91
C SER A 71 -2.75 -19.04 -20.30
N VAL A 72 -2.47 -18.14 -19.36
CA VAL A 72 -3.47 -17.29 -18.73
C VAL A 72 -3.22 -15.85 -19.14
N VAL A 73 -4.24 -15.21 -19.70
CA VAL A 73 -4.23 -13.77 -19.96
C VAL A 73 -4.88 -13.06 -18.77
N ALA A 74 -4.14 -12.17 -18.11
CA ALA A 74 -4.67 -11.29 -17.08
C ALA A 74 -5.30 -10.05 -17.75
N VAL A 75 -6.60 -9.86 -17.54
CA VAL A 75 -7.40 -8.80 -18.18
C VAL A 75 -7.86 -7.81 -17.10
N PRO A 76 -7.72 -6.49 -17.28
CA PRO A 76 -8.20 -5.52 -16.30
C PRO A 76 -9.72 -5.63 -16.14
N LEU A 77 -10.19 -5.54 -14.90
CA LEU A 77 -11.63 -5.57 -14.60
C LEU A 77 -12.15 -4.13 -14.57
N LEU A 78 -12.67 -3.68 -15.71
CA LEU A 78 -13.24 -2.35 -15.90
C LEU A 78 -14.76 -2.48 -16.09
N ASP A 79 -15.56 -2.00 -15.13
CA ASP A 79 -16.98 -2.36 -15.04
C ASP A 79 -17.89 -1.64 -16.05
N ASN A 80 -17.45 -0.53 -16.65
CA ASN A 80 -18.29 0.31 -17.52
C ASN A 80 -18.03 0.11 -19.02
N THR A 81 -17.19 -0.85 -19.42
CA THR A 81 -16.88 -1.09 -20.84
C THR A 81 -16.75 -2.56 -21.19
N LYS A 82 -16.87 -2.88 -22.49
CA LYS A 82 -16.60 -4.21 -23.03
C LYS A 82 -15.22 -4.21 -23.63
N LEU A 83 -14.32 -5.00 -23.07
CA LEU A 83 -12.94 -5.04 -23.53
C LEU A 83 -12.80 -6.06 -24.65
N THR A 84 -12.12 -5.67 -25.73
CA THR A 84 -11.71 -6.60 -26.80
C THR A 84 -10.22 -6.87 -26.64
N VAL A 85 -9.86 -8.09 -26.23
CA VAL A 85 -8.48 -8.50 -26.04
C VAL A 85 -7.98 -9.13 -27.32
N ARG A 86 -6.91 -8.58 -27.89
CA ARG A 86 -6.24 -9.09 -29.09
C ARG A 86 -4.95 -9.78 -28.70
N ILE A 87 -4.75 -11.00 -29.21
CA ILE A 87 -3.53 -11.79 -29.02
C ILE A 87 -2.72 -11.72 -30.31
N LYS A 88 -1.46 -11.32 -30.19
CA LYS A 88 -0.52 -11.22 -31.31
C LYS A 88 0.76 -11.99 -31.02
N ASN A 89 1.40 -12.45 -32.08
CA ASN A 89 2.78 -12.91 -31.99
C ASN A 89 3.70 -11.71 -31.71
N ARG A 90 4.57 -11.82 -30.70
CA ARG A 90 5.50 -10.79 -30.26
C ARG A 90 6.50 -10.40 -31.35
N ASN A 91 6.96 -11.37 -32.14
CA ASN A 91 8.03 -11.20 -33.12
C ASN A 91 7.49 -10.79 -34.49
N THR A 92 6.41 -11.42 -34.95
CA THR A 92 5.85 -11.16 -36.30
C THR A 92 4.74 -10.11 -36.30
N HIS A 93 4.22 -9.75 -35.12
CA HIS A 93 3.04 -8.90 -34.93
C HIS A 93 1.74 -9.42 -35.58
N GLU A 94 1.74 -10.67 -36.04
CA GLU A 94 0.59 -11.35 -36.61
C GLU A 94 -0.49 -11.58 -35.55
N GLU A 95 -1.75 -11.36 -35.92
CA GLU A 95 -2.89 -11.60 -35.03
C GLU A 95 -3.20 -13.10 -34.93
N ILE A 96 -3.07 -13.64 -33.72
CA ILE A 96 -3.37 -15.04 -33.40
C ILE A 96 -4.87 -15.24 -33.13
N GLY A 97 -5.51 -14.21 -32.60
CA GLY A 97 -6.95 -14.18 -32.37
C GLY A 97 -7.38 -13.09 -31.40
N THR A 98 -8.68 -13.05 -31.13
CA THR A 98 -9.30 -12.04 -30.28
C THR A 98 -10.43 -12.66 -29.45
N PHE A 99 -10.67 -12.12 -28.26
CA PHE A 99 -11.84 -12.46 -27.46
C PHE A 99 -12.43 -11.24 -26.74
N LEU A 100 -13.73 -11.31 -26.49
CA LEU A 100 -14.46 -10.28 -25.75
C LEU A 100 -14.47 -10.59 -24.25
N PHE A 101 -14.14 -9.59 -23.44
CA PHE A 101 -14.22 -9.62 -21.99
C PHE A 101 -15.27 -8.62 -21.52
N HIS A 102 -16.48 -9.11 -21.28
CA HIS A 102 -17.62 -8.31 -20.87
C HIS A 102 -17.80 -8.36 -19.34
N PRO A 103 -18.06 -7.23 -18.64
CA PRO A 103 -18.17 -7.20 -17.19
C PRO A 103 -19.23 -8.14 -16.61
N LEU A 104 -20.50 -7.94 -16.96
CA LEU A 104 -21.59 -8.78 -16.44
C LEU A 104 -21.42 -10.28 -16.78
N PHE A 105 -21.12 -10.61 -18.04
CA PHE A 105 -20.94 -12.01 -18.45
C PHE A 105 -19.77 -12.69 -17.76
N SER A 106 -18.63 -12.00 -17.60
CA SER A 106 -17.48 -12.58 -16.89
C SER A 106 -17.76 -12.73 -15.39
N LYS A 107 -18.61 -11.88 -14.78
CA LYS A 107 -19.08 -12.05 -13.39
C LYS A 107 -19.89 -13.33 -13.23
N VAL A 108 -20.86 -13.56 -14.11
CA VAL A 108 -21.69 -14.77 -14.10
C VAL A 108 -20.85 -16.02 -14.39
N LYS A 109 -20.06 -16.00 -15.47
CA LYS A 109 -19.17 -17.12 -15.81
C LYS A 109 -18.17 -17.43 -14.69
N SER A 110 -17.63 -16.41 -14.01
CA SER A 110 -16.72 -16.64 -12.88
C SER A 110 -17.42 -17.34 -11.73
N ARG A 111 -18.66 -16.97 -11.38
CA ARG A 111 -19.42 -17.63 -10.31
C ARG A 111 -19.73 -19.09 -10.64
N LEU A 112 -20.14 -19.36 -11.88
CA LEU A 112 -20.33 -20.72 -12.38
C LEU A 112 -19.01 -21.50 -12.34
N THR A 113 -17.90 -20.90 -12.77
CA THR A 113 -16.57 -21.56 -12.72
C THR A 113 -16.16 -21.90 -11.30
N TYR A 114 -16.39 -21.02 -10.32
CA TYR A 114 -16.13 -21.31 -8.91
C TYR A 114 -16.98 -22.47 -8.36
N HIS A 115 -18.20 -22.61 -8.85
CA HIS A 115 -19.11 -23.68 -8.42
C HIS A 115 -18.79 -25.03 -9.10
N GLU A 116 -18.67 -25.03 -10.43
CA GLU A 116 -18.57 -26.24 -11.24
C GLU A 116 -17.13 -26.74 -11.40
N ARG A 117 -16.14 -25.83 -11.35
CA ARG A 117 -14.72 -26.13 -11.61
C ARG A 117 -13.80 -25.38 -10.62
N PRO A 118 -13.94 -25.62 -9.30
CA PRO A 118 -13.19 -24.88 -8.27
C PRO A 118 -11.67 -25.04 -8.41
N GLU A 119 -11.18 -26.24 -8.74
CA GLU A 119 -9.75 -26.49 -8.96
C GLU A 119 -9.22 -25.66 -10.14
N PHE A 120 -9.93 -25.64 -11.27
CA PHE A 120 -9.58 -24.81 -12.42
C PHE A 120 -9.51 -23.32 -12.05
N ALA A 121 -10.46 -22.82 -11.26
CA ALA A 121 -10.45 -21.43 -10.82
C ALA A 121 -9.22 -21.12 -9.95
N SER A 122 -8.84 -22.03 -9.03
CA SER A 122 -7.64 -21.90 -8.20
C SER A 122 -6.34 -21.95 -9.01
N GLN A 123 -6.30 -22.75 -10.08
CA GLN A 123 -5.13 -22.86 -10.95
C GLN A 123 -4.81 -21.55 -11.67
N ILE A 124 -5.82 -20.78 -12.07
CA ILE A 124 -5.61 -19.55 -12.88
C ILE A 124 -5.76 -18.24 -12.09
N ARG A 125 -6.53 -18.21 -10.99
CA ARG A 125 -6.71 -16.97 -10.19
C ARG A 125 -5.37 -16.53 -9.59
N GLY A 126 -5.03 -15.25 -9.75
CA GLY A 126 -3.84 -14.66 -9.12
C GLY A 126 -2.54 -15.37 -9.51
N ILE A 127 -2.49 -15.96 -10.71
CA ILE A 127 -1.33 -16.75 -11.15
C ILE A 127 -0.05 -15.90 -11.20
N GLU A 128 -0.16 -14.61 -11.50
CA GLU A 128 0.95 -13.65 -11.46
C GLU A 128 1.47 -13.41 -10.04
N GLN A 129 0.61 -13.48 -9.02
CA GLN A 129 1.02 -13.29 -7.62
C GLN A 129 1.78 -14.51 -7.07
N ARG A 130 1.57 -15.69 -7.65
CA ARG A 130 2.29 -16.91 -7.31
C ARG A 130 3.62 -17.03 -8.07
N ARG A 131 3.84 -16.16 -9.06
CA ARG A 131 4.97 -16.18 -10.00
C ARG A 131 5.62 -14.80 -10.11
N ILE A 132 5.76 -14.10 -8.98
CA ILE A 132 6.26 -12.71 -8.94
C ILE A 132 7.73 -12.61 -9.37
N SER A 133 8.55 -13.62 -9.05
CA SER A 133 9.99 -13.57 -9.37
C SER A 133 10.21 -13.55 -10.88
N GLY A 134 11.06 -12.62 -11.34
CA GLY A 134 11.44 -12.51 -12.74
C GLY A 134 10.46 -11.77 -13.65
N SER A 135 9.37 -11.18 -13.14
CA SER A 135 8.41 -10.43 -13.96
C SER A 135 8.02 -9.08 -13.35
N PRO A 136 7.72 -8.05 -14.17
CA PRO A 136 7.16 -6.80 -13.69
C PRO A 136 5.85 -7.03 -12.92
N HIS A 137 5.72 -6.37 -11.77
CA HIS A 137 4.54 -6.45 -10.92
C HIS A 137 4.21 -5.07 -10.32
N THR A 138 2.92 -4.77 -10.19
CA THR A 138 2.46 -3.54 -9.55
C THR A 138 1.28 -3.83 -8.63
N TYR A 139 1.24 -3.12 -7.51
CA TYR A 139 0.20 -3.24 -6.49
C TYR A 139 0.03 -1.94 -5.72
N VAL A 140 -1.18 -1.68 -5.27
CA VAL A 140 -1.55 -0.48 -4.49
C VAL A 140 -1.29 -0.77 -3.02
N THR A 141 -0.62 0.15 -2.33
CA THR A 141 -0.32 0.02 -0.90
C THR A 141 -1.23 0.87 -0.02
N GLY A 142 -1.84 1.92 -0.56
CA GLY A 142 -2.81 2.69 0.18
C GLY A 142 -3.39 3.84 -0.62
N ILE A 143 -4.54 4.33 -0.15
CA ILE A 143 -5.20 5.52 -0.68
C ILE A 143 -5.48 6.43 0.51
N TYR A 144 -4.87 7.60 0.52
CA TYR A 144 -4.85 8.50 1.67
C TYR A 144 -5.61 9.78 1.32
N PRO A 145 -6.60 10.20 2.13
CA PRO A 145 -7.24 11.50 1.97
C PRO A 145 -6.21 12.63 2.06
N ILE A 146 -6.27 13.57 1.12
CA ILE A 146 -5.52 14.83 1.19
C ILE A 146 -6.45 15.93 1.72
N ASP A 147 -7.65 15.97 1.17
CA ASP A 147 -8.75 16.82 1.56
C ASP A 147 -10.09 16.08 1.33
N GLU A 148 -11.21 16.80 1.34
CA GLU A 148 -12.55 16.21 1.17
C GLU A 148 -12.81 15.59 -0.22
N GLN A 149 -12.07 15.99 -1.25
CA GLN A 149 -12.32 15.61 -2.64
C GLN A 149 -11.16 14.83 -3.28
N HIS A 150 -9.93 15.01 -2.77
CA HIS A 150 -8.72 14.45 -3.35
C HIS A 150 -8.07 13.39 -2.46
N TYR A 151 -7.53 12.36 -3.12
CA TYR A 151 -6.86 11.24 -2.49
C TYR A 151 -5.52 10.96 -3.16
N SER A 152 -4.49 10.71 -2.34
CA SER A 152 -3.20 10.18 -2.77
C SER A 152 -3.29 8.67 -2.87
N CYS A 153 -3.41 8.13 -4.08
CA CYS A 153 -3.28 6.70 -4.35
C CYS A 153 -1.79 6.36 -4.50
N ARG A 154 -1.26 5.51 -3.61
CA ARG A 154 0.15 5.08 -3.60
C ARG A 154 0.26 3.63 -4.04
N PHE A 155 1.23 3.35 -4.89
CA PHE A 155 1.44 2.02 -5.44
C PHE A 155 2.92 1.77 -5.74
N HIS A 156 3.28 0.49 -5.69
CA HIS A 156 4.62 0.02 -6.01
C HIS A 156 4.64 -0.52 -7.43
N VAL A 157 5.78 -0.34 -8.09
CA VAL A 157 6.14 -1.00 -9.34
C VAL A 157 7.48 -1.68 -9.10
N ARG A 158 7.52 -2.99 -9.31
CA ARG A 158 8.72 -3.82 -9.16
C ARG A 158 9.01 -4.51 -10.47
N TYR A 159 10.26 -4.52 -10.90
CA TYR A 159 10.69 -5.30 -12.06
C TYR A 159 12.15 -5.75 -11.92
N PRO A 160 12.54 -6.89 -12.53
CA PRO A 160 13.93 -7.35 -12.54
C PRO A 160 14.90 -6.28 -13.03
N TYR A 161 16.06 -6.20 -12.39
CA TYR A 161 17.15 -5.32 -12.77
C TYR A 161 18.26 -6.09 -13.50
N PHE A 162 18.53 -5.71 -14.76
CA PHE A 162 19.53 -6.37 -15.60
C PHE A 162 20.81 -5.54 -15.79
N GLY A 163 21.27 -4.88 -14.72
CA GLY A 163 22.54 -4.12 -14.74
C GLY A 163 22.44 -2.70 -15.28
N GLN A 164 21.27 -2.29 -15.80
CA GLN A 164 21.02 -0.93 -16.25
C GLN A 164 19.66 -0.44 -15.76
N LYS A 165 19.62 0.79 -15.23
CA LYS A 165 18.38 1.45 -14.87
C LYS A 165 17.63 1.89 -16.12
N GLU A 166 16.35 1.53 -16.19
CA GLU A 166 15.45 1.91 -17.29
C GLU A 166 14.31 2.80 -16.80
N SER A 167 13.71 3.56 -17.72
CA SER A 167 12.52 4.35 -17.43
C SER A 167 11.29 3.46 -17.33
N CYS A 168 10.40 3.76 -16.38
CA CYS A 168 9.08 3.15 -16.29
C CYS A 168 8.00 4.17 -16.61
N THR A 169 7.15 3.86 -17.59
CA THR A 169 6.00 4.68 -17.96
C THR A 169 4.77 4.23 -17.19
N ILE A 170 4.05 5.16 -16.58
CA ILE A 170 2.78 4.90 -15.91
C ILE A 170 1.63 5.42 -16.75
N SER A 171 0.58 4.64 -16.90
CA SER A 171 -0.68 5.06 -17.53
C SER A 171 -1.84 4.60 -16.66
N VAL A 172 -2.82 5.49 -16.47
CA VAL A 172 -3.97 5.23 -15.60
C VAL A 172 -5.24 5.31 -16.45
N TYR A 173 -6.13 4.35 -16.26
CA TYR A 173 -7.40 4.26 -16.98
C TYR A 173 -8.56 4.17 -16.01
N ASP A 174 -9.71 4.70 -16.41
CA ASP A 174 -10.95 4.65 -15.63
C ASP A 174 -11.77 3.37 -15.87
N ALA A 175 -12.99 3.33 -15.31
CA ALA A 175 -13.93 2.22 -15.49
C ALA A 175 -14.37 1.96 -16.93
N ALA A 176 -14.24 2.94 -17.83
CA ALA A 176 -14.60 2.86 -19.24
C ALA A 176 -13.40 2.56 -20.15
N ALA A 177 -12.21 2.40 -19.56
CA ALA A 177 -10.92 2.29 -20.26
C ALA A 177 -10.48 3.58 -20.97
N HIS A 178 -11.00 4.74 -20.56
CA HIS A 178 -10.49 6.03 -20.99
C HIS A 178 -9.23 6.38 -20.22
N LYS A 179 -8.24 6.92 -20.92
CA LYS A 179 -6.99 7.32 -20.28
C LYS A 179 -7.21 8.56 -19.42
N LEU A 180 -6.74 8.52 -18.18
CA LEU A 180 -6.78 9.64 -17.27
C LEU A 180 -5.46 10.42 -17.35
N GLU A 181 -5.57 11.74 -17.55
CA GLU A 181 -4.46 12.68 -17.54
C GLU A 181 -4.02 12.99 -16.10
N LEU A 182 -3.46 11.99 -15.42
CA LEU A 182 -2.93 12.09 -14.07
C LEU A 182 -1.41 12.09 -14.11
N LYS A 183 -0.80 12.99 -13.32
CA LYS A 183 0.66 13.08 -13.21
C LYS A 183 1.17 12.11 -12.12
N PRO A 184 1.95 11.08 -12.46
CA PRO A 184 2.62 10.24 -11.47
C PRO A 184 3.73 11.03 -10.77
N ILE A 185 3.80 10.89 -9.45
CA ILE A 185 4.83 11.46 -8.58
C ILE A 185 5.67 10.30 -8.07
N VAL A 186 6.98 10.32 -8.33
CA VAL A 186 7.91 9.33 -7.74
C VAL A 186 8.14 9.71 -6.28
N LEU A 187 7.80 8.79 -5.37
CA LEU A 187 8.06 8.92 -3.94
C LEU A 187 9.38 8.25 -3.55
N GLU A 188 9.70 7.12 -4.18
CA GLU A 188 10.91 6.36 -3.91
C GLU A 188 11.39 5.66 -5.19
N ASP A 189 12.71 5.49 -5.30
CA ASP A 189 13.38 4.84 -6.41
C ASP A 189 14.60 4.09 -5.88
N SER A 190 14.43 2.77 -5.70
CA SER A 190 15.32 1.93 -4.91
C SER A 190 15.70 0.66 -5.68
N LEU A 191 16.96 0.25 -5.56
CA LEU A 191 17.41 -1.08 -6.01
C LEU A 191 17.50 -1.98 -4.78
N ILE A 192 16.70 -3.04 -4.75
CA ILE A 192 16.64 -3.99 -3.64
C ILE A 192 17.07 -5.39 -4.11
N SER A 193 17.53 -6.24 -3.19
CA SER A 193 17.79 -7.65 -3.49
C SER A 193 16.47 -8.43 -3.53
N ASP A 194 16.39 -9.47 -4.37
CA ASP A 194 15.25 -10.40 -4.33
C ASP A 194 15.26 -11.12 -2.96
N PRO A 195 14.13 -11.16 -2.23
CA PRO A 195 14.06 -11.84 -0.93
C PRO A 195 14.40 -13.34 -0.98
N HIS A 196 14.26 -13.99 -2.14
CA HIS A 196 14.51 -15.41 -2.33
C HIS A 196 15.86 -15.70 -2.98
N ASP A 197 16.48 -14.71 -3.63
CA ASP A 197 17.80 -14.82 -4.25
C ASP A 197 18.59 -13.51 -4.14
N PRO A 198 19.52 -13.38 -3.18
CA PRO A 198 20.27 -12.15 -2.97
C PRO A 198 21.22 -11.79 -4.13
N THR A 199 21.45 -12.70 -5.08
CA THR A 199 22.24 -12.41 -6.29
C THR A 199 21.43 -11.65 -7.34
N GLN A 200 20.10 -11.75 -7.29
CA GLN A 200 19.19 -11.04 -8.15
C GLN A 200 18.78 -9.72 -7.52
N HIS A 201 18.60 -8.71 -8.37
CA HIS A 201 18.21 -7.37 -7.94
C HIS A 201 16.89 -7.00 -8.60
N ILE A 202 16.06 -6.29 -7.85
CA ILE A 202 14.76 -5.80 -8.26
C ILE A 202 14.82 -4.28 -8.18
N HIS A 203 14.41 -3.61 -9.25
CA HIS A 203 14.17 -2.18 -9.22
C HIS A 203 12.76 -1.95 -8.66
N GLU A 204 12.67 -1.27 -7.53
CA GLU A 204 11.43 -0.87 -6.88
C GLU A 204 11.22 0.64 -7.02
N LEU A 205 10.08 1.01 -7.59
CA LEU A 205 9.62 2.38 -7.69
C LEU A 205 8.32 2.52 -6.88
N VAL A 206 8.25 3.54 -6.04
CA VAL A 206 7.02 3.90 -5.32
C VAL A 206 6.47 5.16 -5.95
N TYR A 207 5.23 5.08 -6.43
CA TYR A 207 4.55 6.20 -7.06
C TYR A 207 3.36 6.65 -6.21
N SER A 208 2.98 7.90 -6.41
CA SER A 208 1.67 8.42 -6.06
C SER A 208 1.01 9.08 -7.26
N ILE A 209 -0.30 8.89 -7.39
CA ILE A 209 -1.18 9.69 -8.25
C ILE A 209 -2.26 10.32 -7.37
N ILE A 210 -2.71 11.51 -7.76
CA ILE A 210 -3.84 12.19 -7.11
C ILE A 210 -5.10 11.87 -7.89
N VAL A 211 -6.12 11.38 -7.19
CA VAL A 211 -7.42 10.99 -7.76
C VAL A 211 -8.55 11.59 -6.96
N THR A 212 -9.74 11.67 -7.57
CA THR A 212 -10.93 12.23 -6.93
C THR A 212 -11.88 11.15 -6.43
N ALA A 213 -12.83 11.52 -5.56
CA ALA A 213 -13.89 10.62 -5.08
C ALA A 213 -14.77 10.02 -6.20
N GLU A 214 -14.81 10.67 -7.38
CA GLU A 214 -15.55 10.19 -8.55
C GLU A 214 -14.82 9.05 -9.28
N GLN A 215 -13.50 8.95 -9.10
CA GLN A 215 -12.62 8.02 -9.81
C GLN A 215 -12.24 6.81 -8.94
N LYS A 216 -13.24 6.06 -8.45
CA LYS A 216 -12.99 4.90 -7.57
C LYS A 216 -12.57 3.62 -8.28
N THR A 217 -12.76 3.54 -9.59
CA THR A 217 -12.26 2.45 -10.43
C THR A 217 -11.07 2.93 -11.22
N LEU A 218 -9.92 2.31 -11.01
CA LEU A 218 -8.66 2.69 -11.66
C LEU A 218 -7.97 1.43 -12.18
N CYS A 219 -7.42 1.48 -13.39
CA CYS A 219 -6.42 0.52 -13.87
C CYS A 219 -5.09 1.25 -14.03
N ILE A 220 -4.12 0.92 -13.20
CA ILE A 220 -2.79 1.51 -13.21
C ILE A 220 -1.87 0.53 -13.93
N GLN A 221 -1.40 0.91 -15.11
CA GLN A 221 -0.43 0.17 -15.90
C GLN A 221 0.96 0.78 -15.71
N ALA A 222 1.95 -0.08 -15.48
CA ALA A 222 3.36 0.27 -15.46
C ALA A 222 4.08 -0.48 -16.59
N LYS A 223 4.88 0.24 -17.39
CA LYS A 223 5.64 -0.30 -18.51
C LYS A 223 7.11 0.11 -18.39
N PRO A 224 7.98 -0.76 -17.87
CA PRO A 224 9.43 -0.60 -18.05
C PRO A 224 9.77 -0.59 -19.54
N ALA A 225 10.74 0.21 -19.95
CA ALA A 225 11.09 0.45 -21.36
C ALA A 225 11.38 -0.84 -22.15
N SER A 226 12.05 -1.80 -21.52
CA SER A 226 12.56 -3.03 -22.15
C SER A 226 11.85 -4.30 -21.68
N GLN A 227 10.81 -4.18 -20.85
CA GLN A 227 10.10 -5.32 -20.25
C GLN A 227 8.60 -5.23 -20.52
N ASP A 228 7.85 -6.29 -20.25
CA ASP A 228 6.39 -6.28 -20.42
C ASP A 228 5.69 -5.35 -19.43
N ALA A 229 4.54 -4.81 -19.84
CA ALA A 229 3.73 -4.05 -18.90
C ALA A 229 3.11 -4.97 -17.86
N CYS A 230 2.91 -4.43 -16.67
CA CYS A 230 2.06 -5.00 -15.65
C CYS A 230 0.99 -3.99 -15.25
N PHE A 231 -0.09 -4.46 -14.64
CA PHE A 231 -1.13 -3.58 -14.14
C PHE A 231 -1.74 -4.08 -12.84
N THR A 232 -2.35 -3.15 -12.12
CA THR A 232 -3.24 -3.40 -10.98
C THR A 232 -4.52 -2.61 -11.18
N CYS A 233 -5.63 -3.14 -10.68
CA CYS A 233 -6.90 -2.44 -10.74
C CYS A 233 -7.48 -2.24 -9.34
N ILE A 234 -7.99 -1.04 -9.11
CA ILE A 234 -8.77 -0.68 -7.94
C ILE A 234 -10.23 -0.67 -8.37
N LEU A 235 -11.08 -1.28 -7.55
CA LEU A 235 -12.53 -1.26 -7.69
C LEU A 235 -13.11 -0.45 -6.53
N PRO A 236 -14.35 0.06 -6.62
CA PRO A 236 -14.89 0.94 -5.59
C PRO A 236 -14.81 0.38 -4.16
N PRO A 237 -15.11 -0.91 -3.89
CA PRO A 237 -14.95 -1.46 -2.54
C PRO A 237 -13.50 -1.49 -2.04
N MET A 238 -12.53 -1.68 -2.94
CA MET A 238 -11.11 -1.64 -2.58
C MET A 238 -10.66 -0.21 -2.32
N PHE A 239 -11.12 0.74 -3.13
CA PHE A 239 -10.85 2.17 -2.92
C PHE A 239 -11.33 2.61 -1.53
N ASP A 240 -12.61 2.33 -1.23
CA ASP A 240 -13.21 2.65 0.06
C ASP A 240 -12.53 1.92 1.22
N GLY A 241 -12.11 0.67 1.01
CA GLY A 241 -11.33 -0.10 1.99
C GLY A 241 -10.00 0.56 2.33
N PHE A 242 -9.24 1.02 1.33
CA PHE A 242 -7.98 1.72 1.55
C PHE A 242 -8.18 3.06 2.26
N VAL A 243 -9.17 3.85 1.82
CA VAL A 243 -9.49 5.15 2.44
C VAL A 243 -9.91 4.97 3.90
N ASN A 244 -10.82 4.03 4.16
CA ASN A 244 -11.27 3.75 5.52
C ASN A 244 -10.11 3.24 6.39
N GLY A 245 -9.25 2.37 5.87
CA GLY A 245 -8.06 1.92 6.59
C GLY A 245 -7.10 3.06 6.94
N ALA A 246 -6.89 4.01 6.02
CA ALA A 246 -6.06 5.19 6.27
C ALA A 246 -6.67 6.13 7.33
N LEU A 247 -7.98 6.35 7.27
CA LEU A 247 -8.71 7.12 8.30
C LEU A 247 -8.70 6.41 9.65
N ASP A 248 -8.78 5.08 9.65
CA ASP A 248 -8.71 4.27 10.86
C ASP A 248 -7.35 4.42 11.53
N MET A 249 -6.26 4.33 10.78
CA MET A 249 -4.90 4.49 11.32
C MET A 249 -4.60 5.92 11.81
N THR A 250 -5.31 6.93 11.31
CA THR A 250 -5.12 8.34 11.70
C THR A 250 -6.21 8.86 12.62
N LYS A 251 -7.13 7.97 13.08
CA LYS A 251 -8.19 8.36 14.01
C LYS A 251 -7.59 8.88 15.31
N HIS A 252 -8.20 9.91 15.86
CA HIS A 252 -7.81 10.39 17.19
C HIS A 252 -8.04 9.29 18.23
N ALA A 253 -7.07 9.07 19.14
CA ALA A 253 -7.14 8.00 20.14
C ALA A 253 -8.42 8.03 20.99
N PHE A 254 -8.97 9.22 21.27
CA PHE A 254 -10.27 9.38 21.93
C PHE A 254 -11.44 8.71 21.19
N ASN A 255 -11.39 8.67 19.85
CA ASN A 255 -12.39 8.05 18.99
C ASN A 255 -12.06 6.56 18.72
N ASP A 256 -10.97 6.05 19.26
CA ASP A 256 -10.60 4.65 19.13
C ASP A 256 -11.14 3.85 20.33
N GLY A 257 -12.16 3.03 20.10
CA GLY A 257 -12.68 2.12 21.12
C GLY A 257 -11.63 1.15 21.67
N GLY A 258 -10.59 0.84 20.88
CA GLY A 258 -9.44 0.04 21.30
C GLY A 258 -8.50 0.77 22.27
N TYR A 259 -8.45 2.10 22.21
CA TYR A 259 -7.56 2.88 23.07
C TYR A 259 -7.92 2.72 24.54
N GLN A 260 -9.20 2.68 24.90
CA GLN A 260 -9.60 2.49 26.31
C GLN A 260 -9.13 1.13 26.85
N ILE A 261 -9.25 0.07 26.05
CA ILE A 261 -8.78 -1.27 26.41
C ILE A 261 -7.26 -1.27 26.56
N TRP A 262 -6.55 -0.71 25.58
CA TRP A 262 -5.11 -0.58 25.61
C TRP A 262 -4.66 0.24 26.85
N TYR A 263 -5.32 1.37 27.12
CA TYR A 263 -5.02 2.23 28.25
C TYR A 263 -5.17 1.50 29.57
N GLU A 264 -6.28 0.79 29.81
CA GLU A 264 -6.46 0.02 31.05
C GLU A 264 -5.42 -1.10 31.21
N GLN A 265 -4.97 -1.70 30.10
CA GLN A 265 -3.95 -2.75 30.12
C GLN A 265 -2.52 -2.22 30.30
N HIS A 266 -2.24 -0.98 29.91
CA HIS A 266 -0.87 -0.43 29.86
C HIS A 266 -0.63 0.76 30.79
N ARG A 267 -1.67 1.32 31.43
CA ARG A 267 -1.50 2.40 32.39
C ARG A 267 -0.69 1.91 33.59
N ALA A 268 0.23 2.74 34.05
CA ALA A 268 1.06 2.40 35.20
C ALA A 268 0.20 2.27 36.46
N THR A 269 0.37 1.17 37.18
CA THR A 269 -0.21 1.00 38.52
C THR A 269 0.63 1.75 39.56
N THR A 270 0.09 1.96 40.76
CA THR A 270 0.85 2.52 41.88
C THR A 270 2.09 1.67 42.20
N ALA A 271 1.99 0.34 42.06
CA ALA A 271 3.11 -0.57 42.27
C ALA A 271 4.20 -0.37 41.21
N ASP A 272 3.81 -0.18 39.95
CA ASP A 272 4.76 0.10 38.86
C ASP A 272 5.53 1.39 39.11
N ILE A 273 4.85 2.48 39.47
CA ILE A 273 5.48 3.77 39.78
C ILE A 273 6.47 3.63 40.95
N GLN A 274 6.11 2.89 42.00
CA GLN A 274 7.02 2.65 43.13
C GLN A 274 8.25 1.81 42.72
N ASN A 275 8.05 0.76 41.92
CA ASN A 275 9.13 -0.07 41.42
C ASN A 275 10.08 0.73 40.52
N GLN A 276 9.53 1.51 39.58
CA GLN A 276 10.29 2.40 38.71
C GLN A 276 11.12 3.39 39.52
N ARG A 277 10.52 4.04 40.53
CA ARG A 277 11.27 4.93 41.43
C ARG A 277 12.46 4.19 42.06
N ARG A 278 12.27 3.01 42.65
CA ARG A 278 13.37 2.24 43.26
C ARG A 278 14.49 1.94 42.25
N VAL A 279 14.12 1.57 41.02
CA VAL A 279 15.10 1.33 39.94
C VAL A 279 15.85 2.61 39.61
N CYS A 280 15.17 3.73 39.37
CA CYS A 280 15.81 5.00 39.04
C CYS A 280 16.72 5.53 40.17
N HIS A 281 16.37 5.28 41.43
CA HIS A 281 17.21 5.64 42.58
C HIS A 281 18.47 4.76 42.71
N SER A 282 18.46 3.55 42.13
CA SER A 282 19.63 2.66 42.12
C SER A 282 20.68 3.06 41.07
N TRP A 283 20.31 3.92 40.12
CA TRP A 283 21.22 4.37 39.06
C TRP A 283 22.23 5.37 39.62
N THR A 284 23.47 5.28 39.16
CA THR A 284 24.48 6.28 39.49
C THR A 284 24.18 7.59 38.74
N GLU A 285 24.69 8.72 39.22
CA GLU A 285 24.47 10.02 38.55
C GLU A 285 24.94 10.06 37.09
N LYS A 286 25.93 9.23 36.75
CA LYS A 286 26.43 9.06 35.37
C LYS A 286 25.45 8.29 34.48
N ASP A 287 24.66 7.39 35.06
CA ASP A 287 23.70 6.54 34.34
C ASP A 287 22.31 7.17 34.22
N LYS A 288 22.07 8.29 34.91
CA LYS A 288 20.81 9.06 34.83
C LYS A 288 20.84 10.04 33.65
N PRO A 289 20.15 9.78 32.52
CA PRO A 289 20.04 10.76 31.43
C PRO A 289 19.16 11.95 31.84
N LEU A 290 19.53 13.17 31.44
CA LEU A 290 18.57 14.27 31.52
C LEU A 290 17.50 14.07 30.43
N ILE A 291 16.22 14.05 30.83
CA ILE A 291 15.10 13.99 29.88
C ILE A 291 14.50 15.40 29.75
N SER A 292 14.51 15.96 28.55
CA SER A 292 13.88 17.26 28.27
C SER A 292 12.48 17.04 27.69
N ILE A 293 11.45 17.50 28.40
CA ILE A 293 10.06 17.43 27.94
C ILE A 293 9.71 18.79 27.33
N VAL A 294 9.51 18.83 26.02
CA VAL A 294 9.11 20.05 25.31
C VAL A 294 7.63 19.97 24.97
N THR A 295 6.85 20.96 25.40
CA THR A 295 5.41 21.01 25.14
C THR A 295 4.99 22.38 24.63
N VAL A 296 4.16 22.41 23.59
CA VAL A 296 3.62 23.65 23.02
C VAL A 296 2.31 23.98 23.74
N VAL A 297 2.20 25.19 24.26
CA VAL A 297 1.00 25.68 24.95
C VAL A 297 0.30 26.68 24.04
N PHE A 298 -0.86 26.28 23.50
CA PHE A 298 -1.71 27.13 22.69
C PHE A 298 -3.14 27.14 23.22
N ARG A 299 -3.48 28.17 24.00
CA ARG A 299 -4.82 28.42 24.54
C ARG A 299 -5.55 27.17 25.10
N PRO A 300 -4.90 26.31 25.92
CA PRO A 300 -5.62 25.20 26.53
C PRO A 300 -6.55 25.71 27.65
N PRO A 301 -7.61 24.96 27.99
CA PRO A 301 -8.27 25.14 29.28
C PRO A 301 -7.24 25.08 30.41
N VAL A 302 -7.26 26.07 31.31
CA VAL A 302 -6.23 26.24 32.37
C VAL A 302 -6.14 25.01 33.28
N GLU A 303 -7.28 24.41 33.59
CA GLU A 303 -7.37 23.17 34.37
C GLU A 303 -6.60 21.99 33.76
N TYR A 304 -6.53 21.88 32.43
CA TYR A 304 -5.74 20.86 31.76
C TYR A 304 -4.24 21.17 31.80
N LEU A 305 -3.85 22.44 31.70
CA LEU A 305 -2.45 22.84 31.88
C LEU A 305 -1.98 22.54 33.31
N GLN A 306 -2.81 22.83 34.31
CA GLN A 306 -2.52 22.48 35.70
C GLN A 306 -2.45 20.97 35.93
N ALA A 307 -3.36 20.20 35.32
CA ALA A 307 -3.33 18.74 35.40
C ALA A 307 -2.07 18.15 34.75
N LEU A 308 -1.65 18.68 33.59
CA LEU A 308 -0.41 18.31 32.92
C LEU A 308 0.80 18.53 33.84
N VAL A 309 0.91 19.72 34.43
CA VAL A 309 2.03 20.08 35.33
C VAL A 309 2.07 19.16 36.55
N LYS A 310 0.92 18.91 37.18
CA LYS A 310 0.81 17.95 38.29
C LYS A 310 1.22 16.54 37.87
N SER A 311 0.84 16.10 36.68
CA SER A 311 1.20 14.79 36.13
C SER A 311 2.71 14.67 35.87
N ILE A 312 3.35 15.73 35.35
CA ILE A 312 4.80 15.75 35.13
C ILE A 312 5.55 15.76 36.47
N ALA A 313 5.12 16.56 37.43
CA ALA A 313 5.70 16.57 38.78
C ALA A 313 5.58 15.21 39.50
N ALA A 314 4.55 14.43 39.17
CA ALA A 314 4.29 13.11 39.77
C ALA A 314 5.05 11.94 39.11
N GLN A 315 5.85 12.18 38.05
CA GLN A 315 6.56 11.12 37.32
C GLN A 315 7.48 10.29 38.25
N SER A 316 7.79 9.06 37.81
CA SER A 316 8.67 8.15 38.54
C SER A 316 10.15 8.52 38.40
N TYR A 317 10.52 9.20 37.31
CA TYR A 317 11.88 9.68 37.04
C TYR A 317 12.05 11.13 37.49
N GLU A 318 13.16 11.45 38.15
CA GLU A 318 13.37 12.77 38.79
C GLU A 318 14.26 13.73 37.98
N LYS A 319 15.09 13.21 37.07
CA LYS A 319 16.08 14.02 36.33
C LYS A 319 15.52 14.45 34.98
N PHE A 320 14.51 15.31 35.02
CA PHE A 320 13.94 15.89 33.81
C PHE A 320 13.86 17.42 33.92
N GLU A 321 13.78 18.06 32.76
CA GLU A 321 13.41 19.46 32.62
C GLU A 321 12.17 19.57 31.74
N VAL A 322 11.40 20.65 31.90
CA VAL A 322 10.18 20.87 31.12
C VAL A 322 10.24 22.25 30.50
N LEU A 323 10.08 22.31 29.17
CA LEU A 323 10.06 23.54 28.40
C LEU A 323 8.65 23.74 27.87
N PHE A 324 7.95 24.74 28.43
CA PHE A 324 6.66 25.19 27.92
C PHE A 324 6.87 26.26 26.86
N VAL A 325 6.67 25.89 25.59
CA VAL A 325 6.71 26.83 24.46
C VAL A 325 5.35 27.48 24.32
N ASN A 326 5.17 28.62 24.98
CA ASN A 326 3.91 29.35 24.96
C ASN A 326 3.73 30.13 23.65
N VAL A 327 2.71 29.75 22.88
CA VAL A 327 2.32 30.42 21.63
C VAL A 327 0.90 30.99 21.70
N SER A 328 0.35 31.13 22.92
CA SER A 328 -1.02 31.62 23.16
C SER A 328 -1.17 33.14 22.97
N GLY A 329 -0.06 33.88 22.91
CA GLY A 329 -0.04 35.34 22.80
C GLY A 329 -0.19 36.05 24.16
N ASN A 330 -0.34 37.39 24.10
CA ASN A 330 -0.40 38.28 25.29
C ASN A 330 -1.78 38.95 25.48
N GLY A 331 -2.80 38.47 24.76
CA GLY A 331 -4.16 38.98 24.88
C GLY A 331 -4.84 38.54 26.18
N GLU A 332 -6.00 39.12 26.47
CA GLU A 332 -6.80 38.81 27.67
C GLU A 332 -7.16 37.32 27.77
N GLU A 333 -7.45 36.69 26.63
CA GLU A 333 -7.73 35.24 26.52
C GLU A 333 -6.57 34.34 26.97
N ALA A 334 -5.33 34.84 26.94
CA ALA A 334 -4.13 34.08 27.33
C ALA A 334 -3.63 34.43 28.74
N ARG A 335 -4.27 35.39 29.42
CA ARG A 335 -3.81 35.92 30.70
C ARG A 335 -3.66 34.84 31.77
N GLU A 336 -4.70 34.02 31.97
CA GLU A 336 -4.67 32.98 32.99
C GLU A 336 -3.63 31.88 32.70
N ILE A 337 -3.38 31.60 31.42
CA ILE A 337 -2.33 30.66 30.98
C ILE A 337 -0.95 31.24 31.28
N ASN A 338 -0.73 32.52 30.96
CA ASN A 338 0.51 33.23 31.22
C ASN A 338 0.80 33.31 32.72
N ASP A 339 -0.22 33.63 33.53
CA ASP A 339 -0.13 33.67 34.99
C ASP A 339 0.20 32.28 35.56
N THR A 340 -0.42 31.23 35.03
CA THR A 340 -0.16 29.84 35.44
C THR A 340 1.28 29.42 35.11
N LEU A 341 1.77 29.72 33.90
CA LEU A 341 3.13 29.43 33.49
C LEU A 341 4.18 30.22 34.29
N ALA A 342 3.90 31.49 34.59
CA ALA A 342 4.77 32.34 35.41
C ALA A 342 4.90 31.79 36.84
N LEU A 343 3.80 31.31 37.43
CA LEU A 343 3.84 30.67 38.74
C LEU A 343 4.73 29.41 38.75
N ILE A 344 4.69 28.62 37.67
CA ILE A 344 5.49 27.40 37.52
C ILE A 344 6.98 27.72 37.39
N SER A 345 7.35 28.74 36.62
CA SER A 345 8.75 29.15 36.48
C SER A 345 9.33 29.68 37.80
N MET A 346 8.54 30.41 38.59
CA MET A 346 8.97 30.93 39.90
C MET A 346 9.27 29.83 40.92
N ILE A 347 8.52 28.71 40.88
CA ILE A 347 8.76 27.55 41.75
C ILE A 347 10.11 26.90 41.41
N HIS A 348 10.42 26.73 40.12
CA HIS A 348 11.69 26.15 39.67
C HIS A 348 12.91 27.00 40.10
N ASP A 349 12.84 28.32 39.95
CA ASP A 349 13.92 29.23 40.36
C ASP A 349 14.12 29.23 41.89
N SER A 350 13.05 29.12 42.67
CA SER A 350 13.11 29.09 44.13
C SER A 350 13.75 27.81 44.69
N GLU A 351 13.51 26.64 44.06
CA GLU A 351 14.15 25.38 44.45
C GLU A 351 15.64 25.30 44.03
N LEU A 352 16.00 25.90 42.88
CA LEU A 352 17.39 26.07 42.45
C LEU A 352 18.19 26.96 43.40
N LEU A 353 17.58 28.04 43.91
CA LEU A 353 18.17 28.92 44.93
C LEU A 353 18.42 28.20 46.25
N GLN A 354 17.45 27.40 46.75
CA GLN A 354 17.62 26.64 47.99
C GLN A 354 18.67 25.51 47.88
N ARG A 355 18.84 24.89 46.70
CA ARG A 355 19.89 23.87 46.49
C ARG A 355 21.30 24.47 46.44
N LYS A 356 21.46 25.72 46.00
CA LYS A 356 22.77 26.43 46.03
C LYS A 356 23.20 26.90 47.41
N THR A 357 22.27 27.08 48.36
CA THR A 357 22.59 27.54 49.73
C THR A 357 22.96 26.40 50.69
N LYS A 358 22.82 25.14 50.26
CA LYS A 358 23.10 23.93 51.06
C LYS A 358 24.37 23.17 50.62
N ALA A 359 25.20 23.76 49.78
CA ALA A 359 26.51 23.22 49.38
C ALA A 359 27.63 23.79 50.25
#